data_AF-A0A2D0JJP4-F1
#
_entry.id   AF-A0A2D0JJP4-F1
#
_cell.length_a   1.000
_cell.length_b   1.000
_cell.length_c   1.000
_cell.angle_alpha   90.00
_cell.angle_beta   90.00
_cell.angle_gamma   90.00
#
_symmetry.space_group_name_H-M   'P 1'
#
loop_
_entity.id
_entity.type
_entity.pdbx_description
1 polymer ?
#
loop_
_entity_poly.entity_id
_entity_poly.type
_entity_poly.pdbx_seq_one_letter_code
_entity_poly.pdbx_strand_id
1 'polypeptide(L)' 'MSEMKVKIDITRKSVMEYVNSDYPVPESEYPELIRGDIKTILTRAGFQEITMDDITVIVHD' A
#
# COMPACT_ATOMS: atom_id res chain seq x y z
N MET A 1 13.80 5.77 -15.85
CA MET A 1 12.65 6.15 -15.01
C MET A 1 11.68 5.00 -15.07
N SER A 2 11.45 4.29 -13.96
CA SER A 2 10.40 3.27 -13.91
C SER A 2 9.05 3.98 -14.06
N GLU A 3 8.26 3.55 -15.03
CA GLU A 3 6.91 4.06 -15.26
C GLU A 3 6.01 3.59 -14.11
N MET A 4 5.28 4.51 -13.48
CA MET A 4 4.38 4.20 -12.37
C MET A 4 3.31 3.20 -12.82
N LYS A 5 3.23 2.03 -12.16
CA LYS A 5 2.33 0.95 -12.59
C LYS A 5 1.03 0.89 -11.77
N VAL A 6 1.07 1.31 -10.50
CA VAL A 6 -0.08 1.18 -9.59
C VAL A 6 -0.23 2.42 -8.71
N LYS A 7 -1.43 2.98 -8.69
CA LYS A 7 -1.83 4.08 -7.81
C LYS A 7 -3.04 3.65 -6.98
N ILE A 8 -2.96 3.83 -5.66
CA ILE A 8 -4.07 3.61 -4.74
C ILE A 8 -4.38 4.91 -4.02
N ASP A 9 -5.63 5.32 -4.10
CA ASP A 9 -6.21 6.39 -3.31
C ASP A 9 -7.10 5.75 -2.24
N ILE A 10 -6.81 6.04 -0.97
CA ILE A 10 -7.51 5.44 0.18
C ILE A 10 -7.73 6.50 1.26
N THR A 11 -8.82 6.39 2.02
CA THR A 11 -9.09 7.32 3.14
C THR A 11 -8.46 6.81 4.44
N ARG A 12 -8.13 7.73 5.36
CA ARG A 12 -7.58 7.38 6.69
C ARG A 12 -8.47 6.38 7.40
N LYS A 13 -9.79 6.59 7.36
CA LYS A 13 -10.76 5.67 7.96
C LYS A 13 -10.61 4.24 7.44
N SER A 14 -10.54 4.06 6.12
CA SER A 14 -10.37 2.73 5.53
C SER A 14 -9.02 2.10 5.89
N VAL A 15 -7.97 2.91 6.01
CA VAL A 15 -6.66 2.41 6.46
C VAL A 15 -6.72 1.93 7.91
N MET A 16 -7.37 2.67 8.81
CA MET A 16 -7.52 2.25 10.21
C MET A 16 -8.33 0.95 10.32
N GLU A 17 -9.41 0.81 9.54
CA GLU A 17 -10.20 -0.42 9.44
C GLU A 17 -9.39 -1.59 8.87
N TYR A 18 -8.46 -1.32 7.94
CA TYR A 18 -7.57 -2.33 7.37
C TYR A 18 -6.49 -2.78 8.36
N VAL A 19 -5.82 -1.84 9.01
CA VAL A 19 -4.72 -2.12 9.94
C VAL A 19 -5.24 -2.86 11.17
N ASN A 20 -6.47 -2.56 11.63
CA ASN A 20 -7.24 -3.20 12.70
C ASN A 20 -6.40 -4.10 13.63
N SER A 21 -5.45 -3.46 14.31
CA SER A 21 -4.36 -4.10 15.02
C SER A 21 -4.54 -3.83 16.51
N ASP A 22 -4.26 -4.84 17.33
CA ASP A 22 -4.18 -4.71 18.80
C ASP A 22 -3.08 -3.73 19.24
N TYR A 23 -2.19 -3.35 18.31
CA TYR A 23 -1.15 -2.35 18.49
C TYR A 23 -1.37 -1.13 17.58
N PRO A 24 -1.30 0.10 18.13
CA PRO A 24 -1.43 1.30 17.33
C PRO A 24 -0.25 1.43 16.37
N VAL A 25 -0.55 1.40 15.07
CA VAL A 25 0.42 1.69 14.01
C VAL A 25 0.40 3.19 13.72
N PRO A 26 1.56 3.88 13.71
CA PRO A 26 1.64 5.30 13.35
C PRO A 26 1.16 5.56 11.92
N GLU A 27 0.43 6.65 11.68
CA GLU A 27 -0.07 7.02 10.34
C GLU A 27 1.05 7.16 9.30
N SER A 28 2.25 7.55 9.74
CA SER A 28 3.45 7.65 8.88
C SER A 28 3.87 6.33 8.25
N GLU A 29 3.48 5.20 8.84
CA GLU A 29 3.83 3.84 8.37
C GLU A 29 2.78 3.25 7.45
N TYR A 30 1.59 3.86 7.36
CA TYR A 30 0.48 3.35 6.55
C TYR A 30 0.84 3.14 5.07
N PRO A 31 1.51 4.11 4.38
CA PRO A 31 1.83 3.91 2.97
C PRO A 31 2.78 2.74 2.74
N GLU A 32 3.73 2.51 3.65
CA GLU A 32 4.70 1.43 3.52
C GLU A 32 4.05 0.05 3.67
N LEU A 33 3.22 -0.11 4.70
CA LEU A 33 2.45 -1.33 4.93
C LEU A 33 1.56 -1.67 3.72
N ILE A 34 0.80 -0.69 3.24
CA ILE A 34 -0.12 -0.87 2.12
C ILE A 34 0.66 -1.20 0.83
N ARG A 35 1.78 -0.51 0.55
CA ARG A 35 2.64 -0.81 -0.61
C ARG A 35 3.16 -2.25 -0.56
N GLY A 36 3.57 -2.73 0.61
CA GLY A 36 4.09 -4.09 0.81
C GLY A 36 3.06 -5.17 0.49
N ASP A 37 1.84 -4.95 0.96
CA ASP A 37 0.73 -5.88 0.72
C ASP A 37 0.28 -5.87 -0.74
N ILE A 38 0.18 -4.71 -1.37
CA ILE A 38 -0.12 -4.59 -2.80
C ILE A 38 0.93 -5.33 -3.63
N LYS A 39 2.22 -5.13 -3.35
CA LYS A 39 3.31 -5.84 -4.03
C LYS A 39 3.13 -7.35 -3.90
N THR A 40 2.82 -7.82 -2.69
CA THR A 40 2.60 -9.25 -2.41
C THR A 40 1.40 -9.80 -3.18
N ILE A 41 0.28 -9.07 -3.19
CA ILE A 41 -0.94 -9.45 -3.93
C ILE A 41 -0.66 -9.54 -5.44
N LEU A 42 0.00 -8.54 -6.02
CA LEU A 42 0.31 -8.52 -7.45
C LEU A 42 1.28 -9.64 -7.83
N THR A 43 2.30 -9.89 -7.00
CA THR A 43 3.23 -11.00 -7.20
C THR A 43 2.48 -12.34 -7.20
N ARG A 44 1.55 -12.53 -6.25
CA ARG A 44 0.70 -13.74 -6.18
C ARG A 44 -0.26 -13.87 -7.37
N ALA A 45 -0.69 -12.75 -7.94
CA ALA A 45 -1.51 -12.72 -9.15
C ALA A 45 -0.71 -12.99 -10.45
N GLY A 46 0.62 -13.19 -10.35
CA GLY A 46 1.48 -13.54 -11.47
C GLY A 46 2.20 -12.36 -12.13
N PHE A 47 2.05 -11.14 -11.60
CA PHE A 47 2.86 -10.01 -12.06
C PHE A 47 4.31 -10.19 -11.61
N GLN A 48 5.25 -10.06 -12.54
CA GLN A 48 6.68 -10.18 -12.28
C GLN A 48 7.35 -8.80 -12.20
N GLU A 49 8.49 -8.75 -11.51
CA GLU A 49 9.36 -7.55 -11.43
C GLU A 49 8.69 -6.28 -10.89
N ILE A 50 7.63 -6.42 -10.06
CA ILE A 50 7.02 -5.28 -9.37
C ILE A 50 7.82 -4.97 -8.11
N THR A 51 8.24 -3.71 -8.00
CA THR A 51 8.93 -3.15 -6.85
C THR A 51 7.99 -2.26 -6.04
N MET A 52 8.41 -1.89 -4.83
CA MET A 52 7.65 -0.94 -4.02
C MET A 52 7.53 0.42 -4.72
N ASP A 53 8.55 0.83 -5.47
CA ASP A 53 8.61 2.15 -6.14
C ASP A 53 7.63 2.25 -7.32
N ASP A 54 7.14 1.11 -7.82
CA ASP A 54 6.09 1.05 -8.83
C ASP A 54 4.69 1.31 -8.25
N ILE A 55 4.56 1.38 -6.91
CA ILE A 55 3.31 1.49 -6.17
C ILE A 55 3.28 2.80 -5.39
N THR A 56 2.28 3.63 -5.70
CA THR A 56 2.00 4.88 -4.97
C THR A 56 0.72 4.74 -4.16
N VAL A 57 0.79 5.10 -2.88
CA VAL A 57 -0.36 5.13 -1.97
C VAL A 57 -0.56 6.57 -1.52
N ILE A 58 -1.74 7.11 -1.79
CA ILE A 58 -2.16 8.43 -1.34
C ILE A 58 -3.26 8.23 -0.30
N VAL A 59 -2.97 8.64 0.93
CA VAL A 59 -3.92 8.61 2.04
C VAL A 59 -4.59 9.97 2.13
N HIS A 60 -5.91 9.97 2.00
CA HIS A 60 -6.77 11.15 2.16
C HIS A 60 -7.37 11.17 3.56
N ASP A 61 -7.81 12.36 4.00
CA ASP A 61 -8.56 12.50 5.26
C ASP A 61 -9.94 11.82 5.19
#